data_AF-A0AAW4MWV9-F1
#
_entry.id   AF-A0AAW4MWV9-F1
#
_cell.length_a   1.000
_cell.length_b   1.000
_cell.length_c   1.000
_cell.angle_alpha   90.00
_cell.angle_beta   90.00
_cell.angle_gamma   90.00
#
_symmetry.space_group_name_H-M   'P 1'
#
loop_
_entity.id
_entity.type
_entity.pdbx_description
1 polymer ?
#
loop_
_entity_poly.entity_id
_entity_poly.type
_entity_poly.pdbx_seq_one_letter_code
_entity_poly.pdbx_strand_id
1 'polypeptide(L)'
;MKEVIRQIYTQAKLLGACPLFKGTEQTVEDIVRLFESPQGIEFCMKNHFPNMATFRLFKPHGVEKYGIYIDAGTLTLKDPSRAILIGRTSATIFCSKTERHEIILLHGAKAIVNANKWAVACVQSEQGCSVIKNTSDNAIII
;
A
#
# COMPACT_ATOMS: atom_id res chain seq x y z
N MET A 1 1.72 -20.92 6.50
CA MET A 1 1.67 -19.91 5.42
C MET A 1 0.61 -20.24 4.36
N LYS A 2 0.68 -21.39 3.67
CA LYS A 2 -0.30 -21.76 2.63
C LYS A 2 -1.77 -21.75 3.08
N GLU A 3 -2.04 -22.19 4.32
CA GLU A 3 -3.40 -22.24 4.85
C GLU A 3 -3.99 -20.85 5.16
N VAL A 4 -3.18 -19.95 5.74
CA VAL A 4 -3.54 -18.54 5.94
C VAL A 4 -3.85 -17.87 4.61
N ILE A 5 -2.98 -18.08 3.62
CA ILE A 5 -3.14 -17.56 2.27
C ILE A 5 -4.46 -18.05 1.65
N ARG A 6 -4.78 -19.35 1.78
CA ARG A 6 -6.05 -19.92 1.34
C ARG A 6 -7.28 -19.29 2.03
N GLN A 7 -7.18 -18.97 3.32
CA GLN A 7 -8.25 -18.29 4.07
C GLN A 7 -8.48 -16.86 3.57
N ILE A 8 -7.40 -16.11 3.30
CA ILE A 8 -7.44 -14.78 2.68
C ILE A 8 -8.17 -14.86 1.34
N TYR A 9 -7.83 -15.84 0.49
CA TYR A 9 -8.54 -16.06 -0.79
C TYR A 9 -10.03 -16.33 -0.62
N THR A 10 -10.39 -17.17 0.34
CA THR A 10 -11.80 -17.52 0.58
C THR A 10 -12.58 -16.28 0.99
N GLN A 11 -12.01 -15.43 1.85
CA GLN A 11 -12.61 -14.16 2.25
C GLN A 11 -12.69 -13.17 1.09
N ALA A 12 -11.63 -13.01 0.30
CA ALA A 12 -11.64 -12.13 -0.87
C ALA A 12 -12.70 -12.53 -1.90
N LYS A 13 -12.89 -13.84 -2.12
CA LYS A 13 -13.91 -14.38 -3.02
C LYS A 13 -15.32 -14.08 -2.52
N LEU A 14 -15.57 -14.20 -1.21
CA LEU A 14 -16.86 -13.84 -0.60
C LEU A 14 -17.19 -12.35 -0.76
N LEU A 15 -16.16 -11.50 -0.80
CA LEU A 15 -16.27 -10.06 -1.01
C LEU A 15 -16.37 -9.66 -2.50
N GLY A 16 -16.41 -10.63 -3.42
CA GLY A 16 -16.67 -10.38 -4.84
C GLY A 16 -15.42 -10.15 -5.71
N ALA A 17 -14.23 -10.53 -5.25
CA ALA A 17 -12.97 -10.32 -5.98
C ALA A 17 -12.74 -11.24 -7.22
N CYS A 18 -13.81 -11.82 -7.77
CA CYS A 18 -13.77 -13.09 -8.50
C CYS A 18 -13.09 -13.13 -9.90
N PRO A 19 -12.58 -12.04 -10.49
CA PRO A 19 -11.60 -12.15 -11.59
C PRO A 19 -10.14 -11.94 -11.17
N LEU A 20 -9.87 -11.31 -10.02
CA LEU A 20 -8.52 -10.90 -9.58
C LEU A 20 -7.79 -12.00 -8.78
N PHE A 21 -8.53 -12.94 -8.21
CA PHE A 21 -8.02 -13.94 -7.27
C PHE A 21 -8.25 -15.35 -7.85
N LYS A 22 -7.19 -16.04 -8.29
CA LYS A 22 -7.30 -17.38 -8.88
C LYS A 22 -7.19 -18.51 -7.86
N GLY A 23 -6.77 -18.21 -6.63
CA GLY A 23 -6.61 -19.18 -5.54
C GLY A 23 -5.40 -20.11 -5.74
N THR A 24 -4.50 -19.76 -6.65
CA THR A 24 -3.25 -20.50 -6.97
C THR A 24 -2.02 -19.92 -6.29
N GLU A 25 -2.17 -18.74 -5.72
CA GLU A 25 -1.15 -17.95 -5.06
C GLU A 25 -0.74 -18.59 -3.73
N GLN A 26 0.56 -18.69 -3.48
CA GLN A 26 1.13 -19.41 -2.32
C GLN A 26 2.27 -18.64 -1.63
N THR A 27 2.67 -17.50 -2.20
CA THR A 27 3.85 -16.75 -1.79
C THR A 27 3.52 -15.31 -1.40
N VAL A 28 4.45 -14.64 -0.74
CA VAL A 28 4.32 -13.23 -0.35
C VAL A 28 4.27 -12.34 -1.59
N GLU A 29 5.03 -12.72 -2.62
CA GLU A 29 5.04 -12.12 -3.95
C GLU A 29 3.64 -12.14 -4.58
N ASP A 30 2.87 -13.21 -4.38
CA ASP A 30 1.52 -13.29 -4.92
C ASP A 30 0.54 -12.33 -4.22
N ILE A 31 0.80 -11.98 -2.96
CA ILE A 31 0.03 -10.95 -2.24
C ILE A 31 0.48 -9.56 -2.65
N VAL A 32 1.78 -9.36 -2.92
CA VAL A 32 2.29 -8.10 -3.50
C VAL A 32 1.58 -7.81 -4.82
N ARG A 33 1.35 -8.83 -5.67
CA ARG A 33 0.57 -8.70 -6.92
C ARG A 33 -0.83 -8.12 -6.73
N LEU A 34 -1.47 -8.37 -5.58
CA LEU A 34 -2.78 -7.78 -5.27
C LEU A 34 -2.70 -6.26 -5.19
N PHE A 35 -1.62 -5.75 -4.62
CA PHE A 35 -1.34 -4.32 -4.51
C PHE A 35 -0.67 -3.73 -5.76
N GLU A 36 -0.38 -4.54 -6.78
CA GLU A 36 0.18 -4.06 -8.04
C GLU A 36 -0.88 -3.55 -9.01
N SER A 37 -2.12 -4.02 -8.88
CA SER A 37 -3.21 -3.63 -9.78
C SER A 37 -4.11 -2.55 -9.17
N PRO A 38 -4.56 -1.54 -9.96
CA PRO A 38 -5.51 -0.54 -9.48
C PRO A 38 -6.79 -1.15 -8.91
N GLN A 39 -7.33 -2.18 -9.58
CA GLN A 39 -8.55 -2.86 -9.13
C GLN A 39 -8.35 -3.61 -7.80
N GLY A 40 -7.17 -4.22 -7.59
CA GLY A 40 -6.82 -4.88 -6.34
C GLY A 40 -6.67 -3.89 -5.18
N ILE A 41 -6.06 -2.73 -5.43
CA ILE A 41 -5.94 -1.66 -4.42
C ILE A 41 -7.33 -1.13 -4.04
N GLU A 42 -8.18 -0.81 -5.02
CA GLU A 42 -9.55 -0.36 -4.75
C GLU A 42 -10.35 -1.38 -3.94
N PHE A 43 -10.24 -2.67 -4.30
CA PHE A 43 -10.87 -3.75 -3.56
C PHE A 43 -10.37 -3.82 -2.11
N CYS A 44 -9.07 -3.74 -1.89
CA CYS A 44 -8.46 -3.76 -0.56
C CYS A 44 -8.96 -2.59 0.30
N MET A 45 -8.94 -1.38 -0.26
CA MET A 45 -9.38 -0.16 0.44
C MET A 45 -10.87 -0.18 0.76
N LYS A 46 -11.72 -0.62 -0.18
CA LYS A 46 -13.17 -0.60 0.01
C LYS A 46 -13.64 -1.61 1.06
N ASN A 47 -12.95 -2.74 1.16
CA ASN A 47 -13.36 -3.86 2.01
C ASN A 47 -12.55 -4.00 3.30
N HIS A 48 -11.64 -3.07 3.61
CA HIS A 48 -10.70 -3.18 4.72
C HIS A 48 -9.94 -4.51 4.71
N PHE A 49 -9.45 -4.88 3.53
CA PHE A 49 -8.92 -6.19 3.24
C PHE A 49 -7.46 -6.14 2.77
N PRO A 50 -6.62 -7.11 3.15
CA PRO A 50 -6.81 -8.05 4.25
C PRO A 50 -6.89 -7.36 5.61
N ASN A 51 -7.38 -8.03 6.65
CA ASN A 51 -7.34 -7.43 7.99
C ASN A 51 -5.90 -7.26 8.53
N MET A 52 -5.74 -6.45 9.59
CA MET A 52 -4.43 -6.18 10.20
C MET A 52 -3.71 -7.43 10.74
N ALA A 53 -4.45 -8.43 11.26
CA ALA A 53 -3.83 -9.66 11.76
C ALA A 53 -3.14 -10.41 10.62
N THR A 54 -3.79 -10.47 9.47
CA THR A 54 -3.23 -11.02 8.24
C THR A 54 -1.99 -10.27 7.78
N PHE A 55 -2.03 -8.94 7.73
CA PHE A 55 -0.86 -8.14 7.32
C PHE A 55 0.38 -8.40 8.17
N ARG A 56 0.20 -8.54 9.49
CA ARG A 56 1.29 -8.83 10.43
C ARG A 56 1.97 -10.17 10.17
N LEU A 57 1.26 -11.15 9.60
CA LEU A 57 1.86 -12.43 9.21
C LEU A 57 2.84 -12.30 8.05
N PHE A 58 2.75 -11.24 7.24
CA PHE A 58 3.68 -10.99 6.12
C PHE A 58 4.93 -10.23 6.52
N LYS A 59 4.90 -9.49 7.62
CA LYS A 59 6.02 -8.68 8.10
C LYS A 59 7.36 -9.45 8.18
N PRO A 60 7.43 -10.70 8.71
CA PRO A 60 8.69 -11.45 8.78
C PRO A 60 9.30 -11.85 7.42
N HIS A 61 8.57 -11.66 6.32
CA HIS A 61 8.98 -12.11 4.99
C HIS A 61 9.66 -11.03 4.14
N GLY A 62 10.02 -9.89 4.73
CA GLY A 62 10.78 -8.84 4.06
C GLY A 62 9.99 -8.15 2.95
N VAL A 63 8.73 -7.82 3.21
CA VAL A 63 7.84 -7.12 2.27
C VAL A 63 8.28 -5.68 1.97
N GLU A 64 9.16 -5.13 2.81
CA GLU A 64 9.73 -3.79 2.67
C GLU A 64 10.51 -3.63 1.36
N LYS A 65 11.10 -4.71 0.83
CA LYS A 65 11.79 -4.70 -0.46
C LYS A 65 10.85 -4.42 -1.65
N TYR A 66 9.54 -4.61 -1.45
CA TYR A 66 8.50 -4.28 -2.42
C TYR A 66 7.83 -2.93 -2.14
N GLY A 67 8.38 -2.14 -1.21
CA GLY A 67 7.83 -0.85 -0.81
C GLY A 67 6.62 -0.96 0.13
N ILE A 68 6.42 -2.09 0.80
CA ILE A 68 5.31 -2.30 1.75
C ILE A 68 5.82 -2.19 3.19
N TYR A 69 5.20 -1.33 3.99
CA TYR A 69 5.62 -1.01 5.36
C TYR A 69 4.48 -1.30 6.35
N ILE A 70 4.64 -2.34 7.18
CA ILE A 70 3.60 -2.84 8.09
C ILE A 70 4.00 -2.60 9.55
N ASP A 71 3.21 -1.81 10.28
CA ASP A 71 3.51 -1.41 11.67
C ASP A 71 4.99 -0.98 11.83
N ALA A 72 5.47 -0.14 10.91
CA ALA A 72 6.87 0.25 10.80
C ALA A 72 7.26 1.45 11.68
N GLY A 73 6.32 2.00 12.44
CA GLY A 73 6.56 3.18 13.27
C GLY A 73 6.75 4.43 12.41
N THR A 74 7.71 5.28 12.78
CA THR A 74 8.03 6.52 12.04
C THR A 74 9.17 6.28 11.08
N LEU A 75 9.00 6.67 9.81
CA LEU A 75 10.00 6.49 8.78
C LEU A 75 10.04 7.65 7.79
N THR A 76 11.18 7.79 7.10
CA THR A 76 11.38 8.80 6.05
C THR A 76 11.78 8.11 4.75
N LEU A 77 11.03 8.37 3.68
CA LEU A 77 11.30 7.82 2.34
C LEU A 77 11.70 8.94 1.39
N LYS A 78 12.73 8.68 0.58
CA LYS A 78 13.21 9.60 -0.46
C LYS A 78 13.02 8.98 -1.83
N ASP A 79 12.25 9.66 -2.66
CA ASP A 79 11.90 9.29 -4.03
C ASP A 79 11.50 7.82 -4.21
N PRO A 80 10.54 7.29 -3.41
CA PRO A 80 10.07 5.93 -3.60
C PRO A 80 9.22 5.85 -4.87
N SER A 81 9.50 4.92 -5.79
CA SER A 81 8.59 4.68 -6.91
C SER A 81 7.20 4.22 -6.43
N ARG A 82 7.18 3.42 -5.35
CA ARG A 82 5.95 3.00 -4.65
C ARG A 82 6.16 2.89 -3.14
N ALA A 83 5.17 3.30 -2.36
CA ALA A 83 5.12 3.15 -0.91
C ALA A 83 3.71 2.76 -0.44
N ILE A 84 3.56 1.58 0.15
CA ILE A 84 2.32 1.09 0.75
C ILE A 84 2.49 1.09 2.26
N LEU A 85 1.75 1.95 2.95
CA LEU A 85 1.85 2.17 4.39
C LEU A 85 0.65 1.53 5.07
N ILE A 86 0.91 0.69 6.07
CA ILE A 86 -0.12 -0.14 6.69
C ILE A 86 -0.01 -0.08 8.21
N GLY A 87 -1.15 0.13 8.88
CA GLY A 87 -1.25 0.04 10.33
C GLY A 87 -0.59 1.21 11.05
N ARG A 88 0.14 0.91 12.14
CA ARG A 88 0.91 1.89 12.92
C ARG A 88 2.20 2.29 12.20
N THR A 89 2.02 2.94 11.06
CA THR A 89 3.09 3.43 10.19
C THR A 89 2.82 4.91 9.89
N SER A 90 3.81 5.75 10.18
CA SER A 90 3.79 7.20 9.93
C SER A 90 5.00 7.57 9.08
N ALA A 91 4.78 7.92 7.82
CA ALA A 91 5.85 8.20 6.88
C ALA A 91 5.93 9.68 6.49
N THR A 92 7.14 10.21 6.42
CA THR A 92 7.43 11.44 5.67
C THR A 92 8.07 11.06 4.35
N ILE A 93 7.40 11.40 3.25
CA ILE A 93 7.79 11.01 1.89
C ILE A 93 8.20 12.26 1.13
N PHE A 94 9.37 12.20 0.50
CA PHE A 94 9.87 13.24 -0.40
C PHE A 94 9.86 12.72 -1.83
N CYS A 95 9.18 13.43 -2.73
CA CYS A 95 9.05 13.14 -4.15
C CYS A 95 9.66 14.30 -4.95
N SER A 96 10.86 14.10 -5.46
CA SER A 96 11.67 15.12 -6.14
C SER A 96 12.18 14.68 -7.52
N LYS A 97 12.04 13.39 -7.86
CA LYS A 97 12.34 12.89 -9.20
C LYS A 97 11.16 13.17 -10.13
N THR A 98 11.46 13.44 -11.40
CA THR A 98 10.46 13.60 -12.46
C THR A 98 9.93 12.23 -12.88
N GLU A 99 9.23 11.58 -11.96
CA GLU A 99 8.62 10.27 -12.14
C GLU A 99 7.27 10.22 -11.43
N ARG A 100 6.55 9.14 -11.67
CA ARG A 100 5.32 8.84 -10.95
C ARG A 100 5.65 8.11 -9.65
N HIS A 101 5.31 8.71 -8.53
CA HIS A 101 5.39 8.12 -7.20
C HIS A 101 4.01 7.65 -6.77
N GLU A 102 3.86 6.38 -6.40
CA GLU A 102 2.59 5.83 -5.92
C GLU A 102 2.61 5.63 -4.41
N ILE A 103 1.72 6.30 -3.69
CA ILE A 103 1.63 6.24 -2.23
C ILE A 103 0.24 5.72 -1.85
N ILE A 104 0.20 4.60 -1.15
CA ILE A 104 -1.04 3.92 -0.74
C ILE A 104 -1.06 3.80 0.77
N LEU A 105 -2.16 4.20 1.41
CA LEU A 105 -2.34 4.11 2.85
C LEU A 105 -3.52 3.19 3.19
N LEU A 106 -3.25 2.22 4.05
CA LEU A 106 -4.22 1.23 4.55
C LEU A 106 -4.18 1.15 6.09
N HIS A 107 -5.30 0.78 6.69
CA HIS A 107 -5.47 0.46 8.11
C HIS A 107 -4.97 1.53 9.08
N GLY A 108 -5.33 2.79 8.85
CA GLY A 108 -5.03 3.89 9.77
C GLY A 108 -3.59 4.42 9.69
N ALA A 109 -2.87 4.08 8.62
CA ALA A 109 -1.55 4.63 8.34
C ALA A 109 -1.60 6.16 8.15
N LYS A 110 -0.45 6.80 8.36
CA LYS A 110 -0.29 8.26 8.22
C LYS A 110 0.85 8.59 7.27
N ALA A 111 0.66 9.62 6.44
CA ALA A 111 1.71 10.13 5.56
C ALA A 111 1.74 11.65 5.49
N ILE A 112 2.96 12.19 5.38
CA ILE A 112 3.22 13.55 4.92
C ILE A 112 3.96 13.42 3.59
N VAL A 113 3.33 13.81 2.49
CA VAL A 113 3.88 13.71 1.13
C VAL A 113 4.32 15.10 0.68
N ASN A 114 5.62 15.26 0.44
CA ASN A 114 6.23 16.49 -0.02
C ASN A 114 6.71 16.30 -1.46
N ALA A 115 6.03 16.91 -2.42
CA ALA A 115 6.38 16.85 -3.83
C ALA A 115 6.95 18.19 -4.32
N ASN A 116 8.05 18.14 -5.08
CA ASN A 116 8.71 19.32 -5.65
C ASN A 116 9.23 19.08 -7.08
N LYS A 117 9.81 20.12 -7.69
CA LYS A 117 10.29 20.11 -9.09
C LYS A 117 9.19 19.77 -10.09
N TRP A 118 9.23 18.56 -10.65
CA TRP A 118 8.30 18.04 -11.67
C TRP A 118 7.78 16.65 -11.29
N ALA A 119 7.80 16.32 -9.99
CA ALA A 119 7.34 15.04 -9.50
C ALA A 119 5.82 14.91 -9.61
N VAL A 120 5.32 13.70 -9.89
CA VAL A 120 3.90 13.38 -9.87
C VAL A 120 3.66 12.33 -8.78
N ALA A 121 3.00 12.71 -7.69
CA ALA A 121 2.66 11.78 -6.62
C ALA A 121 1.17 11.41 -6.68
N CYS A 122 0.86 10.14 -6.89
CA CYS A 122 -0.50 9.60 -6.80
C CYS A 122 -0.71 9.06 -5.39
N VAL A 123 -1.64 9.62 -4.64
CA VAL A 123 -1.91 9.24 -3.25
C VAL A 123 -3.31 8.67 -3.11
N GLN A 124 -3.38 7.41 -2.72
CA GLN A 124 -4.61 6.69 -2.41
C GLN A 124 -4.64 6.37 -0.91
N SER A 125 -5.74 6.69 -0.25
CA SER A 125 -5.87 6.46 1.20
C SER A 125 -7.20 5.85 1.56
N GLU A 126 -7.16 4.77 2.33
CA GLU A 126 -8.35 4.14 2.90
C GLU A 126 -9.02 5.05 3.94
N GLN A 127 -10.33 4.92 4.11
CA GLN A 127 -11.06 5.61 5.18
C GLN A 127 -10.42 5.32 6.54
N GLY A 128 -10.11 6.38 7.29
CA GLY A 128 -9.42 6.31 8.59
C GLY A 128 -7.91 6.52 8.53
N CYS A 129 -7.30 6.56 7.34
CA CYS A 129 -5.93 7.01 7.16
C CYS A 129 -5.84 8.56 7.15
N SER A 130 -4.64 9.09 7.39
CA SER A 130 -4.40 10.54 7.37
C SER A 130 -3.25 10.88 6.43
N VAL A 131 -3.49 11.84 5.54
CA VAL A 131 -2.49 12.30 4.56
C VAL A 131 -2.41 13.81 4.61
N ILE A 132 -1.19 14.34 4.72
CA ILE A 132 -0.86 15.74 4.47
C ILE A 132 -0.13 15.80 3.13
N LYS A 133 -0.62 16.64 2.20
CA LYS A 133 -0.08 16.81 0.85
C LYS A 133 0.54 18.21 0.74
N ASN A 134 1.85 18.27 0.52
CA ASN A 134 2.59 19.52 0.32
C ASN A 134 3.19 19.52 -1.09
N THR A 135 2.88 20.55 -1.87
CA THR A 135 3.41 20.74 -3.23
C THR A 135 4.24 22.01 -3.33
N SER A 136 5.25 21.98 -4.20
CA SER A 136 6.08 23.14 -4.57
C SER A 136 6.53 23.01 -6.02
N ASP A 137 7.01 24.11 -6.60
CA ASP A 137 7.42 24.21 -8.01
C ASP A 137 6.31 23.76 -8.99
N ASN A 138 6.60 22.83 -9.90
CA ASN A 138 5.69 22.27 -10.89
C ASN A 138 5.20 20.87 -10.52
N ALA A 139 5.38 20.45 -9.25
CA ALA A 139 4.96 19.13 -8.81
C ALA A 139 3.44 19.02 -8.67
N ILE A 140 2.92 17.83 -8.95
CA ILE A 140 1.49 17.53 -8.88
C ILE A 140 1.28 16.39 -7.90
N ILE A 141 0.35 16.57 -6.96
CA ILE A 141 -0.17 15.48 -6.14
C ILE A 141 -1.62 15.24 -6.54
N ILE A 142 -1.90 14.00 -6.94
CA ILE A 142 -3.23 13.50 -7.30
C ILE A 142 -3.75 12.71 -6.11
#